data_AF-A0A845I1Z2-F1
#
_entry.id   AF-A0A845I1Z2-F1
#
_cell.length_a   1.000
_cell.length_b   1.000
_cell.length_c   1.000
_cell.angle_alpha   90.00
_cell.angle_beta   90.00
_cell.angle_gamma   90.00
#
_symmetry.space_group_name_H-M   'P 1'
#
loop_
_entity.id
_entity.type
_entity.pdbx_description
1 polymer ?
#
loop_
_entity_poly.entity_id
_entity_poly.type
_entity_poly.pdbx_seq_one_letter_code
_entity_poly.pdbx_strand_id
1 'polypeptide(L)'
;MTTVVAGMYGLTFYVWPTGFNDEKLNVTPELIQRLRSLQSEHKFGPDARTLYPGAANEAQRAAAQAAVDSAIQSLIVELPMRPQRSTVLRALKATLAGFDTSESEEREQILVYLTQVMQICGVESFSELFNVWRYGFPYGWFF
;
A
#
# COMPACT_ATOMS: atom_id res chain seq x y z
N MET A 1 -8.94 12.40 31.22
CA MET A 1 -9.43 11.04 30.92
C MET A 1 -9.59 10.98 29.41
N THR A 2 -8.51 10.71 28.69
CA THR A 2 -8.41 10.95 27.24
C THR A 2 -7.55 9.89 26.55
N THR A 3 -7.53 8.68 27.12
CA THR A 3 -6.63 7.60 26.69
C THR A 3 -7.37 6.47 25.97
N VAL A 4 -8.71 6.48 25.96
CA VAL A 4 -9.52 5.38 25.39
C VAL A 4 -9.74 5.54 23.88
N VAL A 5 -9.67 6.77 23.35
CA VAL A 5 -10.03 7.06 21.96
C VAL A 5 -8.90 6.64 20.98
N ALA A 6 -7.63 6.76 21.36
CA ALA A 6 -6.50 6.35 20.53
C ALA A 6 -6.44 4.83 20.27
N GLY A 7 -6.98 4.01 21.19
CA GLY A 7 -6.94 2.55 21.08
C GLY A 7 -7.94 1.95 20.08
N MET A 8 -9.09 2.59 19.85
CA MET A 8 -10.12 2.05 18.96
C MET A 8 -9.82 2.29 17.47
N TYR A 9 -9.23 3.44 17.12
CA TYR A 9 -8.94 3.79 15.73
C TYR A 9 -7.86 2.90 15.09
N GLY A 10 -6.87 2.45 15.87
CA GLY A 10 -5.88 1.49 15.40
C GLY A 10 -6.49 0.11 15.08
N LEU A 11 -7.47 -0.35 15.87
CA LEU A 11 -8.09 -1.66 15.69
C LEU A 11 -8.91 -1.77 14.40
N THR A 12 -9.57 -0.68 13.98
CA THR A 12 -10.39 -0.63 12.76
C THR A 12 -9.58 -1.06 11.54
N PHE A 13 -8.34 -0.61 11.41
CA PHE A 13 -7.46 -0.98 10.30
C PHE A 13 -7.18 -2.49 10.26
N TYR A 14 -6.84 -3.09 11.41
CA TYR A 14 -6.50 -4.52 11.49
C TYR A 14 -7.68 -5.43 11.13
N VAL A 15 -8.91 -5.02 11.43
CA VAL A 15 -10.12 -5.77 11.05
C VAL A 15 -10.71 -5.33 9.71
N TRP A 16 -10.18 -4.29 9.07
CA TRP A 16 -10.71 -3.78 7.80
C TRP A 16 -10.70 -4.84 6.68
N PRO A 17 -11.84 -5.13 6.06
CA PRO A 17 -11.96 -6.21 5.08
C PRO A 17 -11.27 -5.86 3.76
N THR A 18 -10.59 -6.84 3.17
CA THR A 18 -9.99 -6.71 1.82
C THR A 18 -10.74 -7.50 0.76
N GLY A 19 -11.79 -8.23 1.13
CA GLY A 19 -12.55 -9.13 0.26
C GLY A 19 -13.95 -8.66 -0.13
N PHE A 20 -14.38 -7.46 0.30
CA PHE A 20 -15.67 -6.92 -0.17
C PHE A 20 -15.57 -6.50 -1.63
N ASN A 21 -16.59 -6.87 -2.41
CA ASN A 21 -16.62 -6.72 -3.87
C ASN A 21 -15.33 -7.22 -4.50
N ASP A 22 -14.99 -8.48 -4.22
CA ASP A 22 -13.79 -9.10 -4.79
C ASP A 22 -14.00 -9.42 -6.27
N GLU A 23 -13.01 -9.06 -7.07
CA GLU A 23 -13.07 -9.09 -8.52
C GLU A 23 -11.89 -9.88 -9.06
N LYS A 24 -12.13 -10.64 -10.14
CA LYS A 24 -11.07 -11.36 -10.81
C LYS A 24 -10.26 -10.40 -11.68
N LEU A 25 -8.95 -10.37 -11.47
CA LEU A 25 -8.03 -9.54 -12.24
C LEU A 25 -7.55 -10.27 -13.50
N ASN A 26 -7.26 -9.51 -14.55
CA ASN A 26 -6.59 -10.04 -15.74
C ASN A 26 -5.07 -10.02 -15.52
N VAL A 27 -4.52 -11.10 -14.99
CA VAL A 27 -3.08 -11.22 -14.71
C VAL A 27 -2.36 -11.67 -15.97
N THR A 28 -1.68 -10.74 -16.65
CA THR A 28 -0.88 -11.01 -17.86
C THR A 28 0.63 -10.98 -17.57
N PRO A 29 1.47 -11.56 -18.44
CA PRO A 29 2.92 -11.43 -18.32
C PRO A 29 3.40 -9.97 -18.29
N GLU A 30 2.74 -9.07 -19.03
CA GLU A 30 3.05 -7.64 -19.07
C GLU A 30 2.81 -6.97 -17.72
N LEU A 31 1.72 -7.32 -17.03
CA LEU A 31 1.44 -6.85 -15.67
C LEU A 31 2.56 -7.27 -14.72
N ILE A 32 2.95 -8.54 -14.73
CA ILE A 32 4.03 -9.06 -13.90
C ILE A 32 5.36 -8.36 -14.22
N GLN A 33 5.62 -8.09 -15.50
CA GLN A 33 6.81 -7.36 -15.92
C GLN A 33 6.79 -5.91 -15.41
N ARG A 34 5.65 -5.22 -15.47
CA ARG A 34 5.50 -3.87 -14.90
C ARG A 34 5.72 -3.84 -13.40
N LEU A 35 5.24 -4.85 -12.67
CA LEU A 35 5.54 -5.00 -11.24
C LEU A 35 7.05 -5.18 -11.01
N ARG A 36 7.74 -6.02 -11.79
CA ARG A 36 9.20 -6.18 -11.69
C ARG A 36 9.95 -4.89 -12.01
N SER A 37 9.51 -4.14 -13.02
CA SER A 37 10.08 -2.83 -13.33
C SER A 37 9.91 -1.85 -12.17
N LEU A 38 8.72 -1.78 -11.58
CA LEU A 38 8.51 -0.94 -10.40
C LEU A 38 9.38 -1.41 -9.23
N GLN A 39 9.52 -2.73 -9.00
CA GLN A 39 10.38 -3.28 -7.95
C GLN A 39 11.84 -2.86 -8.10
N SER A 40 12.38 -2.80 -9.32
CA SER A 40 13.78 -2.44 -9.56
C SER A 40 14.07 -0.94 -9.50
N GLU A 41 13.05 -0.08 -9.45
CA GLU A 41 13.25 1.35 -9.27
C GLU A 41 13.91 1.68 -7.92
N HIS A 42 14.78 2.69 -7.93
CA HIS A 42 15.27 3.32 -6.71
C HIS A 42 14.15 4.18 -6.12
N LYS A 43 13.65 3.79 -4.94
CA LYS A 43 12.49 4.42 -4.30
C LYS A 43 12.90 5.31 -3.13
N PHE A 44 11.99 6.20 -2.77
CA PHE A 44 12.11 7.13 -1.64
C PHE A 44 13.31 8.09 -1.74
N GLY A 45 13.85 8.29 -2.94
CA GLY A 45 14.75 9.41 -3.24
C GLY A 45 13.97 10.71 -3.48
N PRO A 46 14.68 11.83 -3.65
CA PRO A 46 14.05 13.10 -3.98
C PRO A 46 13.24 13.01 -5.29
N ASP A 47 12.02 13.51 -5.29
CA ASP A 47 11.16 13.56 -6.48
C ASP A 47 10.56 14.97 -6.65
N ALA A 48 11.10 15.69 -7.64
CA ALA A 48 10.68 17.04 -7.95
C ALA A 48 9.21 17.14 -8.43
N ARG A 49 8.61 16.05 -8.90
CA ARG A 49 7.20 16.04 -9.36
C ARG A 49 6.22 16.04 -8.20
N THR A 50 6.58 15.40 -7.10
CA THR A 50 5.76 15.27 -5.89
C THR A 50 6.22 16.22 -4.78
N LEU A 51 7.28 17.00 -5.02
CA LEU A 51 7.97 17.82 -4.01
C LEU A 51 8.43 17.01 -2.79
N TYR A 52 8.52 15.68 -2.92
CA TYR A 52 9.03 14.82 -1.87
C TYR A 52 10.55 15.00 -1.78
N PRO A 53 11.10 15.45 -0.64
CA PRO A 53 12.54 15.72 -0.52
C PRO A 53 13.39 14.45 -0.52
N GLY A 54 12.76 13.27 -0.40
CA GLY A 54 13.44 12.00 -0.17
C GLY A 54 13.51 11.67 1.31
N ALA A 55 13.75 10.40 1.62
CA ALA A 55 13.86 9.96 3.01
C ALA A 55 15.03 10.65 3.71
N ALA A 56 14.89 10.91 5.01
CA ALA A 56 15.87 11.71 5.77
C ALA A 56 17.28 11.12 5.78
N ASN A 57 17.41 9.79 5.61
CA ASN A 57 18.68 9.10 5.44
C ASN A 57 18.52 7.78 4.68
N GLU A 58 19.65 7.21 4.28
CA GLU A 58 19.70 5.97 3.49
C GLU A 58 19.09 4.77 4.23
N ALA A 59 19.21 4.68 5.55
CA ALA A 59 18.64 3.56 6.31
C ALA A 59 17.11 3.59 6.28
N GLN A 60 16.50 4.76 6.48
CA GLN A 60 15.06 4.96 6.36
C GLN A 60 14.59 4.72 4.92
N ARG A 61 15.31 5.27 3.93
CA ARG A 61 15.03 5.07 2.51
C ARG A 61 15.00 3.58 2.15
N ALA A 62 16.04 2.84 2.55
CA ALA A 62 16.16 1.41 2.30
C ALA A 62 15.06 0.60 3.00
N ALA A 63 14.74 0.92 4.26
CA ALA A 63 13.65 0.28 4.99
C ALA A 63 12.29 0.52 4.32
N ALA A 64 12.02 1.76 3.91
CA ALA A 64 10.76 2.11 3.26
C ALA A 64 10.64 1.47 1.87
N GLN A 65 11.72 1.47 1.09
CA GLN A 65 11.78 0.74 -0.17
C GLN A 65 11.54 -0.76 0.04
N ALA A 66 12.17 -1.38 1.05
CA ALA A 66 12.00 -2.80 1.32
C ALA A 66 10.53 -3.17 1.63
N ALA A 67 9.77 -2.29 2.29
CA ALA A 67 8.35 -2.50 2.52
C ALA A 67 7.56 -2.59 1.19
N VAL A 68 7.78 -1.64 0.28
CA VAL A 68 7.14 -1.64 -1.06
C VAL A 68 7.59 -2.84 -1.89
N ASP A 69 8.89 -3.13 -1.91
CA ASP A 69 9.46 -4.21 -2.70
C ASP A 69 8.97 -5.59 -2.24
N SER A 70 8.75 -5.75 -0.93
CA SER A 70 8.13 -6.95 -0.34
C SER A 70 6.67 -7.13 -0.76
N ALA A 71 5.90 -6.03 -0.80
CA ALA A 71 4.53 -6.02 -1.31
C ALA A 71 4.50 -6.49 -2.78
N ILE A 72 5.35 -5.88 -3.61
CA ILE A 72 5.46 -6.21 -5.03
C ILE A 72 5.89 -7.66 -5.23
N GLN A 73 6.88 -8.13 -4.46
CA GLN A 73 7.34 -9.52 -4.53
C GLN A 73 6.22 -10.51 -4.20
N SER A 74 5.43 -10.23 -3.16
CA SER A 74 4.30 -11.06 -2.77
C SER A 74 3.27 -11.13 -3.91
N LEU A 75 2.98 -10.02 -4.57
CA LEU A 75 2.06 -9.98 -5.71
C LEU A 75 2.56 -10.72 -6.93
N ILE A 76 3.84 -10.60 -7.26
CA ILE A 76 4.46 -11.36 -8.36
C ILE A 76 4.30 -12.87 -8.15
N VAL A 77 4.37 -13.33 -6.90
CA VAL A 77 4.21 -14.76 -6.56
C VAL A 77 2.74 -15.17 -6.50
N GLU A 78 1.88 -14.38 -5.85
CA GLU A 78 0.52 -14.80 -5.54
C GLU A 78 -0.48 -14.59 -6.69
N LEU A 79 -0.38 -13.48 -7.45
CA LEU A 79 -1.37 -13.13 -8.47
C LEU A 79 -1.56 -14.20 -9.57
N PRO A 80 -0.51 -14.90 -10.06
CA PRO A 80 -0.70 -15.98 -11.03
C PRO A 80 -1.57 -17.14 -10.51
N MET A 81 -1.53 -17.41 -9.20
CA MET A 81 -2.31 -18.47 -8.56
C MET A 81 -3.68 -17.97 -8.07
N ARG A 82 -3.73 -16.70 -7.65
CA ARG A 82 -4.87 -16.05 -7.01
C ARG A 82 -5.11 -14.67 -7.63
N PRO A 83 -5.62 -14.62 -8.88
CA PRO A 83 -5.84 -13.37 -9.61
C PRO A 83 -7.08 -12.63 -9.11
N GLN A 84 -7.05 -12.21 -7.84
CA GLN A 84 -8.15 -11.53 -7.18
C GLN A 84 -7.70 -10.15 -6.70
N ARG A 85 -8.62 -9.19 -6.77
CA ARG A 85 -8.45 -7.86 -6.17
C ARG A 85 -8.08 -7.97 -4.69
N SER A 86 -8.70 -8.89 -3.96
CA SER A 86 -8.42 -9.12 -2.54
C SER A 86 -6.99 -9.59 -2.25
N THR A 87 -6.33 -10.26 -3.21
CA THR A 87 -4.89 -10.60 -3.12
C THR A 87 -4.05 -9.32 -3.10
N VAL A 88 -4.36 -8.37 -3.99
CA VAL A 88 -3.69 -7.05 -4.02
C VAL A 88 -3.88 -6.31 -2.71
N LEU A 89 -5.13 -6.13 -2.30
CA LEU A 89 -5.45 -5.38 -1.09
C LEU A 89 -4.87 -6.01 0.18
N ARG A 90 -4.75 -7.35 0.24
CA ARG A 90 -4.14 -8.04 1.39
C ARG A 90 -2.64 -7.79 1.47
N ALA A 91 -1.92 -7.85 0.35
CA ALA A 91 -0.49 -7.54 0.32
C ALA A 91 -0.24 -6.08 0.74
N LEU A 92 -1.04 -5.15 0.23
CA LEU A 92 -0.99 -3.74 0.60
C LEU A 92 -1.28 -3.53 2.09
N LYS A 93 -2.35 -4.15 2.60
CA LYS A 93 -2.70 -4.06 4.02
C LYS A 93 -1.59 -4.61 4.92
N ALA A 94 -1.00 -5.76 4.56
CA ALA A 94 0.12 -6.33 5.32
C ALA A 94 1.33 -5.38 5.33
N THR A 95 1.62 -4.75 4.20
CA THR A 95 2.69 -3.76 4.07
C THR A 95 2.43 -2.54 4.97
N LEU A 96 1.24 -1.97 4.89
CA LEU A 96 0.82 -0.82 5.71
C LEU A 96 0.78 -1.15 7.21
N ALA A 97 0.44 -2.38 7.59
CA ALA A 97 0.47 -2.84 8.99
C ALA A 97 1.88 -2.87 9.57
N GLY A 98 2.88 -3.21 8.75
CA GLY A 98 4.30 -3.24 9.14
C GLY A 98 5.05 -1.93 8.89
N PHE A 99 4.41 -0.93 8.27
CA PHE A 99 5.05 0.34 7.93
C PHE A 99 4.94 1.31 9.10
N ASP A 100 5.85 1.16 10.06
CA ASP A 100 5.95 1.99 11.25
C ASP A 100 7.03 3.07 11.05
N THR A 101 6.61 4.22 10.53
CA THR A 101 7.43 5.44 10.48
C THR A 101 6.63 6.59 11.08
N SER A 102 7.29 7.38 11.94
CA SER A 102 6.74 8.60 12.53
C SER A 102 6.61 9.74 11.53
N GLU A 103 7.34 9.68 10.42
CA GLU A 103 7.49 10.77 9.48
C GLU A 103 6.33 10.82 8.48
N SER A 104 5.66 11.98 8.40
CA SER A 104 4.45 12.15 7.61
C SER A 104 4.70 12.05 6.10
N GLU A 105 5.89 12.42 5.63
CA GLU A 105 6.22 12.45 4.20
C GLU A 105 6.42 11.03 3.65
N GLU A 106 7.11 10.14 4.38
CA GLU A 106 7.26 8.73 4.04
C GLU A 106 5.92 8.00 4.02
N ARG A 107 5.02 8.38 4.94
CA ARG A 107 3.65 7.87 4.98
C ARG A 107 2.82 8.30 3.78
N GLU A 108 3.04 9.49 3.24
CA GLU A 108 2.43 9.89 1.95
C GLU A 108 3.08 9.12 0.81
N GLN A 109 4.40 9.07 0.78
CA GLN A 109 5.16 8.49 -0.33
C GLN A 109 4.90 6.99 -0.49
N ILE A 110 4.72 6.24 0.60
CA ILE A 110 4.32 4.84 0.48
C ILE A 110 2.95 4.69 -0.19
N LEU A 111 1.98 5.58 0.08
CA LEU A 111 0.67 5.52 -0.55
C LEU A 111 0.75 5.81 -2.04
N VAL A 112 1.67 6.68 -2.47
CA VAL A 112 1.96 6.91 -3.90
C VAL A 112 2.41 5.61 -4.56
N TYR A 113 3.38 4.89 -3.99
CA TYR A 113 3.84 3.63 -4.56
C TYR A 113 2.79 2.52 -4.51
N LEU A 114 2.03 2.38 -3.42
CA LEU A 114 0.96 1.38 -3.34
C LEU A 114 -0.20 1.69 -4.30
N THR A 115 -0.45 2.97 -4.58
CA THR A 115 -1.37 3.40 -5.65
C THR A 115 -0.86 2.96 -7.03
N GLN A 116 0.43 3.15 -7.33
CA GLN A 116 1.02 2.69 -8.58
C GLN A 116 0.94 1.16 -8.72
N VAL A 117 1.18 0.40 -7.64
CA VAL A 117 1.00 -1.05 -7.62
C VAL A 117 -0.43 -1.43 -7.99
N MET A 118 -1.43 -0.76 -7.42
CA MET A 118 -2.83 -1.02 -7.75
C MET A 118 -3.18 -0.68 -9.20
N GLN A 119 -2.68 0.44 -9.71
CA GLN A 119 -2.85 0.82 -11.12
C GLN A 119 -2.24 -0.21 -12.07
N ILE A 120 -1.06 -0.74 -11.75
CA ILE A 120 -0.43 -1.83 -12.52
C ILE A 120 -1.32 -3.08 -12.48
N CYS A 121 -1.87 -3.42 -11.31
CA CYS A 121 -2.73 -4.58 -11.12
C CYS A 121 -4.15 -4.41 -11.69
N GLY A 122 -4.52 -3.23 -12.19
CA GLY A 122 -5.87 -2.94 -12.67
C GLY A 122 -6.91 -2.83 -11.56
N VAL A 123 -6.52 -2.44 -10.34
CA VAL A 123 -7.45 -2.24 -9.23
C VAL A 123 -7.80 -0.75 -9.11
N GLU A 124 -9.07 -0.42 -9.33
CA GLU A 124 -9.54 0.98 -9.38
C GLU A 124 -9.87 1.58 -8.00
N SER A 125 -10.27 0.76 -7.04
CA SER A 125 -10.70 1.21 -5.71
C SER A 125 -9.90 0.57 -4.58
N PHE A 126 -9.57 1.39 -3.57
CA PHE A 126 -8.84 1.01 -2.36
C PHE A 126 -9.77 0.51 -1.25
N SER A 127 -11.10 0.49 -1.46
CA SER A 127 -12.11 0.19 -0.42
C SER A 127 -11.82 0.93 0.90
N GLU A 128 -11.49 2.22 0.83
CA GLU A 128 -11.13 3.06 1.99
C GLU A 128 -9.89 2.60 2.80
N LEU A 129 -9.15 1.57 2.36
CA LEU A 129 -8.03 0.99 3.12
C LEU A 129 -6.98 2.04 3.52
N PHE A 130 -6.65 2.95 2.61
CA PHE A 130 -5.68 4.02 2.86
C PHE A 130 -6.20 5.06 3.85
N ASN A 131 -7.49 5.41 3.76
CA ASN A 131 -8.12 6.34 4.69
C ASN A 131 -8.16 5.74 6.09
N VAL A 132 -8.56 4.48 6.20
CA VAL A 132 -8.60 3.77 7.48
C VAL A 132 -7.21 3.62 8.08
N TRP A 133 -6.18 3.35 7.27
CA TRP A 133 -4.80 3.31 7.76
C TRP A 133 -4.29 4.68 8.23
N ARG A 134 -4.61 5.74 7.48
CA ARG A 134 -4.09 7.08 7.73
C ARG A 134 -4.79 7.79 8.88
N TYR A 135 -6.11 7.63 8.97
CA TYR A 135 -6.98 8.42 9.85
C TYR A 135 -7.74 7.57 10.87
N GLY A 136 -7.75 6.24 10.71
CA GLY A 136 -8.46 5.31 11.60
C GLY A 136 -9.94 5.10 11.27
N PHE A 137 -10.47 5.76 10.24
CA PHE A 137 -11.86 5.65 9.80
C PHE A 137 -12.00 5.88 8.28
N PRO A 138 -13.03 5.33 7.63
CA PRO A 138 -13.33 5.61 6.22
C PRO A 138 -13.94 7.01 6.04
N TYR A 139 -13.65 7.69 4.93
CA TYR A 139 -14.32 8.96 4.56
C TYR A 139 -15.55 8.74 3.68
N GLY A 140 -15.59 7.63 2.94
CA GLY A 140 -16.74 7.21 2.15
C GLY A 140 -17.76 6.43 2.98
N TRP A 141 -18.96 6.97 3.10
CA TRP A 141 -20.17 6.21 3.47
C TRP A 141 -20.39 5.07 2.47
N PHE A 142 -20.88 3.93 2.94
CA PHE A 142 -21.33 2.80 2.11
C PHE A 142 -22.17 3.28 0.91
N PHE A 143 -21.59 3.34 -0.29
CA PHE A 143 -22.33 3.47 -1.56
C PHE A 143 -21.59 2.70 -2.65
#